data_AF-A0A6A1R5Q5-F1
#
_entry.id   AF-A0A6A1R5Q5-F1
#
_cell.length_a   1.000
_cell.length_b   1.000
_cell.length_c   1.000
_cell.angle_alpha   90.00
_cell.angle_beta   90.00
_cell.angle_gamma   90.00
#
_symmetry.space_group_name_H-M   'P 1'
#
loop_
_entity.id
_entity.type
_entity.pdbx_description
1 polymer ?
#
loop_
_entity_poly.entity_id
_entity_poly.type
_entity_poly.pdbx_seq_one_letter_code
_entity_poly.pdbx_strand_id
1 'polypeptide(L)'
;MEAKTYTKRENARRAGVAAGVPAELVEITVHKSAEGVRFGWKAMEAPAPAAEAAPADAVVTTGMPKKAAAPKVERVEQNGVKRPGPGKCLEVWEYLDQHGNMKPKDLQPVAEAKGWNINNVQIELYQWRKFNGISGRATVTS
;
A
#
# COMPACT_ATOMS: atom_id res chain seq x y z
N MET A 1 18.26 21.63 -15.70
CA MET A 1 18.81 20.44 -15.02
C MET A 1 18.23 19.20 -15.68
N GLU A 2 19.04 18.40 -16.35
CA GLU A 2 18.60 17.13 -16.96
C GLU A 2 18.04 16.20 -15.88
N ALA A 3 16.84 15.69 -16.07
CA ALA A 3 16.24 14.70 -15.18
C ALA A 3 17.04 13.39 -15.26
N LYS A 4 18.02 13.21 -14.36
CA LYS A 4 18.84 12.00 -14.28
C LYS A 4 17.97 10.84 -13.84
N THR A 5 17.63 9.98 -14.80
CA THR A 5 16.90 8.73 -14.57
C THR A 5 17.85 7.54 -14.63
N TYR A 6 17.58 6.51 -13.83
CA TYR A 6 18.43 5.35 -13.57
C TYR A 6 17.71 4.07 -13.96
N THR A 7 18.44 3.02 -14.35
CA THR A 7 17.83 1.72 -14.68
C THR A 7 17.40 0.91 -13.46
N LYS A 8 17.88 1.27 -12.26
CA LYS A 8 17.58 0.60 -10.99
C LYS A 8 17.10 1.60 -9.94
N ARG A 9 16.05 1.23 -9.20
CA ARG A 9 15.50 2.02 -8.06
C ARG A 9 16.55 2.35 -6.99
N GLU A 10 17.46 1.43 -6.71
CA GLU A 10 18.48 1.61 -5.68
C GLU A 10 19.50 2.67 -6.08
N ASN A 11 19.85 2.73 -7.37
CA ASN A 11 20.73 3.76 -7.90
C ASN A 11 20.10 5.15 -7.82
N ALA A 12 18.80 5.25 -8.12
CA ALA A 12 18.06 6.50 -7.94
C ALA A 12 18.03 6.92 -6.45
N ARG A 13 17.85 5.98 -5.51
CA ARG A 13 17.85 6.28 -4.07
C ARG A 13 19.22 6.74 -3.59
N ARG A 14 20.28 6.02 -3.97
CA ARG A 14 21.66 6.38 -3.63
C ARG A 14 22.05 7.73 -4.22
N ALA A 15 21.55 8.09 -5.40
CA ALA A 15 21.79 9.38 -6.00
C ALA A 15 21.13 10.53 -5.21
N GLY A 16 19.91 10.33 -4.69
CA GLY A 16 19.27 11.31 -3.80
C GLY A 16 20.01 11.47 -2.47
N VAL A 17 20.49 10.37 -1.88
CA VAL A 17 21.33 10.41 -0.68
C VAL A 17 22.67 11.10 -0.92
N ALA A 18 23.31 10.82 -2.06
CA ALA A 18 24.56 11.48 -2.46
C ALA A 18 24.36 12.98 -2.75
N ALA A 19 23.14 13.40 -3.10
CA ALA A 19 22.77 14.80 -3.25
C ALA A 19 22.40 15.49 -1.91
N GLY A 20 22.59 14.81 -0.77
CA GLY A 20 22.38 15.37 0.56
C GLY A 20 20.94 15.24 1.09
N VAL A 21 20.07 14.52 0.38
CA VAL A 21 18.69 14.27 0.83
C VAL A 21 18.68 13.00 1.68
N PRO A 22 18.18 13.01 2.92
CA PRO A 22 18.14 11.81 3.75
C PRO A 22 17.28 10.74 3.07
N ALA A 23 17.67 9.47 3.20
CA ALA A 23 17.11 8.35 2.44
C ALA A 23 15.59 8.12 2.64
N GLU A 24 15.01 8.79 3.64
CA GLU A 24 13.60 8.84 4.00
C GLU A 24 12.83 9.94 3.26
N LEU A 25 13.52 11.02 2.88
CA LEU A 25 13.00 12.12 2.08
C LEU A 25 13.36 11.98 0.58
N VAL A 26 14.04 10.89 0.21
CA VAL A 26 14.31 10.55 -1.20
C VAL A 26 13.12 9.77 -1.75
N GLU A 27 12.25 10.46 -2.49
CA GLU A 27 11.15 9.84 -3.20
C GLU A 27 11.64 9.29 -4.56
N ILE A 28 11.36 8.01 -4.83
CA ILE A 28 11.76 7.37 -6.09
C ILE A 28 10.63 7.49 -7.10
N THR A 29 10.86 8.22 -8.17
CA THR A 29 9.91 8.36 -9.27
C THR A 29 10.11 7.22 -10.29
N VAL A 30 9.03 6.61 -10.77
CA VAL A 30 9.11 5.55 -11.78
C VAL A 30 8.55 6.08 -13.10
N HIS A 31 9.38 6.08 -14.13
CA HIS A 31 9.04 6.47 -15.49
C HIS A 31 8.95 5.22 -16.36
N LYS A 32 7.77 4.93 -16.90
CA LYS A 32 7.55 3.82 -17.84
C LYS A 32 7.47 4.38 -19.26
N SER A 33 8.35 3.91 -20.14
CA SER A 33 8.40 4.29 -21.56
C SER A 33 8.48 3.05 -22.44
N ALA A 34 8.33 3.22 -23.77
CA ALA A 34 8.44 2.13 -24.74
C ALA A 34 9.83 1.44 -24.72
N GLU A 35 10.88 2.16 -24.31
CA GLU A 35 12.24 1.65 -24.10
C GLU A 35 12.45 0.92 -22.76
N GLY A 36 11.43 0.85 -21.90
CA GLY A 36 11.50 0.18 -20.60
C GLY A 36 11.27 1.11 -19.40
N VAL A 37 11.58 0.60 -18.20
CA VAL A 37 11.35 1.29 -16.92
C VAL A 37 12.62 2.03 -16.49
N ARG A 38 12.49 3.33 -16.22
CA ARG A 38 13.55 4.16 -15.61
C ARG A 38 13.09 4.73 -14.28
N PHE A 39 14.02 4.95 -13.36
CA PHE A 39 13.79 5.40 -12.00
C PHE A 39 14.47 6.75 -11.78
N GLY A 40 13.71 7.80 -11.49
CA GLY A 40 14.25 9.07 -11.02
C GLY A 40 14.21 9.15 -9.49
N TRP A 41 14.73 10.24 -8.95
CA TRP A 41 14.57 10.58 -7.54
C TRP A 41 14.21 12.06 -7.41
N LYS A 42 13.42 12.38 -6.38
CA LYS A 42 13.05 13.74 -6.01
C LYS A 42 13.20 13.93 -4.51
N ALA A 43 13.72 15.09 -4.11
CA ALA A 43 13.75 15.49 -2.71
C ALA A 43 12.32 15.86 -2.27
N MET A 44 11.81 15.19 -1.25
CA MET A 44 10.61 15.62 -0.55
C MET A 44 11.05 16.62 0.52
N GLU A 45 10.68 17.88 0.34
CA GLU A 45 11.03 18.96 1.28
C GLU A 45 10.25 18.77 2.58
N ALA A 46 10.96 18.56 3.69
CA ALA A 46 10.34 18.53 5.01
C ALA A 46 9.98 19.97 5.43
N PRO A 47 8.78 20.25 5.96
CA PRO A 47 8.47 21.57 6.49
C PRO A 47 9.38 21.86 7.70
N ALA A 48 9.93 23.08 7.74
CA ALA A 48 10.80 23.59 8.79
C ALA A 48 10.17 23.50 10.21
N PRO A 49 10.98 23.44 11.30
CA PRO A 49 10.46 23.19 12.64
C PRO A 49 9.83 24.47 13.22
N ALA A 50 8.53 24.44 13.50
CA ALA A 50 7.84 25.47 14.26
C ALA A 50 7.16 24.86 15.48
N ALA A 51 7.28 25.57 16.60
CA ALA A 51 7.01 25.16 17.97
C ALA A 51 5.55 24.80 18.30
N GLU A 52 5.42 24.02 19.36
CA GLU A 52 4.33 24.01 20.36
C GLU A 52 2.87 23.77 19.91
N ALA A 53 2.39 22.53 20.08
CA ALA A 53 1.16 22.15 20.81
C ALA A 53 0.78 20.68 20.54
N ALA A 54 0.36 19.98 21.59
CA ALA A 54 0.07 18.55 21.65
C ALA A 54 -1.29 18.14 21.01
N PRO A 55 -1.77 16.90 21.19
CA PRO A 55 -1.55 15.75 20.30
C PRO A 55 -2.86 15.28 19.63
N ALA A 56 -2.82 14.86 18.36
CA ALA A 56 -3.90 14.06 17.77
C ALA A 56 -3.43 13.31 16.53
N ASP A 57 -3.41 11.98 16.66
CA ASP A 57 -3.96 11.02 15.72
C ASP A 57 -4.28 11.53 14.30
N ALA A 58 -3.35 11.32 13.37
CA ALA A 58 -3.64 11.34 11.93
C ALA A 58 -2.44 10.79 11.14
N VAL A 59 -2.23 9.47 11.17
CA VAL A 59 -1.43 8.80 10.13
C VAL A 59 -2.27 8.72 8.85
N VAL A 60 -2.38 9.85 8.15
CA VAL A 60 -2.98 9.91 6.81
C VAL A 60 -1.93 9.56 5.77
N THR A 61 -2.15 8.40 5.17
CA THR A 61 -1.46 7.81 4.03
C THR A 61 -1.50 8.69 2.77
N THR A 62 -0.35 8.76 2.10
CA THR A 62 -0.13 8.84 0.65
C THR A 62 -1.28 9.42 -0.18
N GLY A 63 -1.20 10.73 -0.45
CA GLY A 63 -1.95 11.34 -1.54
C GLY A 63 -1.41 10.92 -2.91
N MET A 64 -2.22 10.22 -3.70
CA MET A 64 -2.13 10.23 -5.16
C MET A 64 -3.50 10.67 -5.71
N PRO A 65 -3.55 11.58 -6.71
CA PRO A 65 -4.75 12.35 -7.02
C PRO A 65 -5.86 11.53 -7.71
N LYS A 66 -7.08 11.93 -7.36
CA LYS A 66 -8.39 11.50 -7.90
C LYS A 66 -8.39 11.37 -9.43
N LYS A 67 -8.74 10.18 -9.92
CA LYS A 67 -9.53 10.03 -11.16
C LYS A 67 -11.00 9.87 -10.78
N ALA A 68 -11.86 10.48 -11.58
CA ALA A 68 -13.26 10.83 -11.32
C ALA A 68 -14.15 9.71 -10.77
N ALA A 69 -15.15 10.14 -9.99
CA ALA A 69 -16.02 9.35 -9.14
C ALA A 69 -16.99 8.45 -9.92
N ALA A 70 -16.96 7.16 -9.60
CA ALA A 70 -18.14 6.30 -9.63
C ALA A 70 -18.87 6.43 -8.28
N PRO A 71 -20.21 6.27 -8.22
CA PRO A 71 -21.02 6.57 -7.04
C PRO A 71 -20.48 5.88 -5.79
N LYS A 72 -20.25 6.68 -4.75
CA LYS A 72 -19.74 6.24 -3.45
C LYS A 72 -20.77 5.36 -2.77
N VAL A 73 -20.66 4.06 -2.98
CA VAL A 73 -21.07 3.10 -1.96
C VAL A 73 -20.21 3.42 -0.74
N GLU A 74 -20.85 3.77 0.37
CA GLU A 74 -20.19 4.05 1.64
C GLU A 74 -19.35 2.83 2.02
N ARG A 75 -18.05 2.94 1.77
CA ARG A 75 -17.12 1.83 1.88
C ARG A 75 -16.77 1.71 3.34
N VAL A 76 -17.39 0.71 3.98
CA VAL A 76 -17.25 0.38 5.40
C VAL A 76 -15.77 0.40 5.80
N GLU A 77 -15.44 1.24 6.77
CA GLU A 77 -14.17 1.22 7.49
C GLU A 77 -14.40 0.53 8.83
N GLN A 78 -13.59 -0.49 9.10
CA GLN A 78 -13.66 -1.25 10.34
C GLN A 78 -12.24 -1.57 10.78
N ASN A 79 -11.95 -1.40 12.08
CA ASN A 79 -10.63 -1.66 12.66
C ASN A 79 -9.47 -0.91 11.97
N GLY A 80 -9.74 0.30 11.48
CA GLY A 80 -8.77 1.14 10.75
C GLY A 80 -8.37 0.59 9.37
N VAL A 81 -9.16 -0.33 8.81
CA VAL A 81 -9.00 -0.83 7.44
C VAL A 81 -10.25 -0.51 6.64
N LYS A 82 -10.04 -0.01 5.43
CA LYS A 82 -11.11 0.30 4.49
C LYS A 82 -11.32 -0.88 3.54
N ARG A 83 -12.55 -1.34 3.36
CA ARG A 83 -12.85 -2.41 2.39
C ARG A 83 -12.34 -2.05 0.99
N PRO A 84 -11.74 -2.95 0.19
CA PRO A 84 -11.23 -2.62 -1.13
C PRO A 84 -12.35 -2.25 -2.11
N GLY A 85 -11.94 -1.65 -3.22
CA GLY A 85 -12.84 -1.28 -4.30
C GLY A 85 -13.14 -2.38 -5.29
N PRO A 86 -14.11 -2.16 -6.19
CA PRO A 86 -14.50 -3.15 -7.19
C PRO A 86 -13.28 -3.61 -8.01
N GLY A 87 -13.16 -4.92 -8.19
CA GLY A 87 -12.04 -5.59 -8.88
C GLY A 87 -11.53 -6.80 -8.10
N LYS A 88 -10.38 -7.33 -8.53
CA LYS A 88 -9.81 -8.59 -7.99
C LYS A 88 -9.55 -8.57 -6.48
N CYS A 89 -9.23 -7.43 -5.88
CA CYS A 89 -9.07 -7.32 -4.42
C CYS A 89 -10.39 -7.54 -3.68
N LEU A 90 -11.49 -6.98 -4.19
CA LEU A 90 -12.82 -7.21 -3.62
C LEU A 90 -13.25 -8.66 -3.77
N GLU A 91 -12.98 -9.30 -4.91
CA GLU A 91 -13.31 -10.72 -5.13
C GLU A 91 -12.61 -11.63 -4.09
N VAL A 92 -11.37 -11.32 -3.72
CA VAL A 92 -10.64 -12.03 -2.65
C VAL A 92 -11.32 -11.83 -1.30
N TRP A 93 -11.74 -10.60 -0.98
CA TRP A 93 -12.43 -10.30 0.27
C TRP A 93 -13.81 -10.95 0.34
N GLU A 94 -14.58 -10.96 -0.75
CA GLU A 94 -15.87 -11.65 -0.82
C GLU A 94 -15.72 -13.15 -0.63
N TYR A 95 -14.67 -13.73 -1.21
CA TYR A 95 -14.35 -15.14 -0.98
C TYR A 95 -14.03 -15.42 0.49
N LEU A 96 -13.26 -14.54 1.15
CA LEU A 96 -12.96 -14.64 2.58
C LEU A 96 -14.17 -14.36 3.48
N ASP A 97 -15.09 -13.47 3.09
CA ASP A 97 -16.38 -13.26 3.78
C ASP A 97 -17.23 -14.54 3.78
N GLN A 98 -17.22 -15.30 2.68
CA GLN A 98 -17.98 -16.56 2.54
C GLN A 98 -17.31 -17.74 3.24
N HIS A 99 -15.98 -17.84 3.18
CA HIS A 99 -15.22 -19.01 3.66
C HIS A 99 -14.58 -18.79 5.04
N GLY A 100 -14.60 -17.55 5.53
CA GLY A 100 -13.96 -17.15 6.78
C GLY A 100 -12.43 -17.05 6.68
N ASN A 101 -11.79 -17.06 7.84
CA ASN A 101 -10.34 -16.90 7.96
C ASN A 101 -9.57 -18.13 7.44
N MET A 102 -9.24 -18.13 6.15
CA MET A 102 -8.44 -19.18 5.52
C MET A 102 -6.94 -19.02 5.79
N LYS A 103 -6.18 -20.10 5.67
CA LYS A 103 -4.71 -20.04 5.69
C LYS A 103 -4.18 -19.66 4.29
N PRO A 104 -3.03 -18.99 4.19
CA PRO A 104 -2.45 -18.62 2.90
C PRO A 104 -2.25 -19.80 1.94
N LYS A 105 -1.92 -20.99 2.47
CA LYS A 105 -1.73 -22.22 1.68
C LYS A 105 -3.01 -22.73 1.02
N ASP A 106 -4.15 -22.59 1.71
CA ASP A 106 -5.46 -23.00 1.19
C ASP A 106 -6.01 -21.99 0.17
N LEU A 107 -5.55 -20.73 0.24
CA LEU A 107 -5.97 -19.65 -0.63
C LEU A 107 -5.18 -19.60 -1.96
N GLN A 108 -3.96 -20.15 -2.00
CA GLN A 108 -3.14 -20.26 -3.22
C GLN A 108 -3.82 -21.00 -4.38
N PRO A 109 -4.33 -22.24 -4.22
CA PRO A 109 -4.97 -22.94 -5.34
C PRO A 109 -6.23 -22.22 -5.83
N VAL A 110 -6.95 -21.53 -4.95
CA VAL A 110 -8.11 -20.70 -5.30
C VAL A 110 -7.67 -19.50 -6.14
N ALA A 111 -6.58 -18.86 -5.76
CA ALA A 111 -6.00 -17.73 -6.49
C ALA A 111 -5.57 -18.13 -7.90
N GLU A 112 -4.90 -19.28 -8.04
CA GLU A 112 -4.49 -19.81 -9.34
C GLU A 112 -5.70 -20.15 -10.22
N ALA A 113 -6.72 -20.83 -9.67
CA ALA A 113 -7.94 -21.16 -10.39
C ALA A 113 -8.73 -19.92 -10.85
N LYS A 114 -8.72 -18.83 -10.07
CA LYS A 114 -9.42 -17.57 -10.39
C LYS A 114 -8.54 -16.54 -11.11
N GLY A 115 -7.28 -16.85 -11.41
CA GLY A 115 -6.35 -15.91 -12.06
C GLY A 115 -6.04 -14.67 -11.22
N TRP A 116 -6.04 -14.81 -9.90
CA TRP A 116 -5.64 -13.78 -8.95
C TRP A 116 -4.11 -13.79 -8.77
N ASN A 117 -3.55 -12.61 -8.49
CA ASN A 117 -2.13 -12.50 -8.17
C ASN A 117 -1.90 -13.00 -6.74
N ILE A 118 -1.12 -14.06 -6.55
CA ILE A 118 -0.85 -14.69 -5.25
C ILE A 118 -0.31 -13.69 -4.22
N ASN A 119 0.59 -12.78 -4.61
CA ASN A 119 1.12 -11.77 -3.69
C ASN A 119 0.03 -10.79 -3.24
N ASN A 120 -0.86 -10.39 -4.16
CA ASN A 120 -2.00 -9.55 -3.85
C ASN A 120 -2.97 -10.27 -2.89
N VAL A 121 -3.25 -11.54 -3.15
CA VAL A 121 -4.13 -12.38 -2.32
C VAL A 121 -3.62 -12.48 -0.88
N GLN A 122 -2.31 -12.64 -0.69
CA GLN A 122 -1.72 -12.65 0.65
C GLN A 122 -1.86 -11.30 1.35
N ILE A 123 -1.57 -10.20 0.66
CA ILE A 123 -1.72 -8.83 1.19
C ILE A 123 -3.18 -8.57 1.61
N GLU A 124 -4.13 -8.93 0.77
CA GLU A 124 -5.57 -8.77 1.04
C GLU A 124 -6.05 -9.68 2.17
N LEU A 125 -5.55 -10.92 2.29
CA LEU A 125 -5.88 -11.80 3.42
C LEU A 125 -5.52 -11.18 4.77
N TYR A 126 -4.34 -10.57 4.90
CA TYR A 126 -3.93 -9.92 6.15
C TYR A 126 -4.72 -8.63 6.42
N GLN A 127 -5.04 -7.86 5.38
CA GLN A 127 -5.91 -6.69 5.53
C GLN A 127 -7.33 -7.08 5.91
N TRP A 128 -7.89 -8.13 5.31
CA TRP A 128 -9.20 -8.69 5.65
C TRP A 128 -9.22 -9.19 7.11
N ARG A 129 -8.17 -9.87 7.55
CA ARG A 129 -8.04 -10.28 8.96
C ARG A 129 -8.06 -9.08 9.90
N LYS A 130 -7.28 -8.04 9.60
CA LYS A 130 -7.26 -6.80 10.38
C LYS A 130 -8.63 -6.09 10.35
N PHE A 131 -9.29 -6.03 9.19
CA PHE A 131 -10.65 -5.50 9.03
C PHE A 131 -11.66 -6.23 9.94
N ASN A 132 -11.55 -7.55 10.06
CA ASN A 132 -12.37 -8.37 10.95
C ASN A 132 -11.85 -8.44 12.40
N GLY A 133 -10.80 -7.70 12.75
CA GLY A 133 -10.22 -7.72 14.10
C GLY A 133 -9.47 -9.01 14.46
N ILE A 134 -9.19 -9.86 13.48
CA ILE A 134 -8.48 -11.13 13.64
C ILE A 134 -6.96 -10.87 13.62
N SER A 135 -6.45 -10.26 14.68
CA SER A 135 -5.00 -10.14 14.94
C SER A 135 -4.53 -11.27 15.85
N GLY A 136 -3.32 -11.79 15.61
CA GLY A 136 -2.79 -12.99 16.26
C GLY A 136 -2.78 -12.93 17.79
N ARG A 137 -3.06 -14.11 18.38
CA ARG A 137 -3.37 -14.43 19.79
C ARG A 137 -4.68 -13.82 20.30
N ALA A 138 -5.74 -14.62 20.16
CA ALA A 138 -6.73 -14.68 21.24
C ALA A 138 -5.97 -15.08 22.51
N THR A 139 -5.69 -14.12 23.38
CA THR A 139 -5.46 -14.41 24.79
C THR A 139 -6.81 -14.90 25.31
N VAL A 140 -6.96 -16.23 25.37
CA VAL A 140 -7.92 -16.85 26.29
C VAL A 140 -7.44 -16.45 27.67
N THR A 141 -8.04 -15.39 28.23
CA THR A 141 -7.99 -15.14 29.66
C THR A 141 -9.08 -16.02 30.27
N SER A 142 -8.66 -17.13 30.86
CA SER A 142 -9.44 -17.88 31.87
C SER A 142 -8.52 -18.16 33.04
#